data_AF-A0A6J1ELA2-F1
#
_entry.id   AF-A0A6J1ELA2-F1
#
_cell.length_a   1.000
_cell.length_b   1.000
_cell.length_c   1.000
_cell.angle_alpha   90.00
_cell.angle_beta   90.00
_cell.angle_gamma   90.00
#
_symmetry.space_group_name_H-M   'P 1'
#
loop_
_entity.id
_entity.type
_entity.pdbx_description
1 polymer ?
#
loop_
_entity_poly.entity_id
_entity_poly.type
_entity_poly.pdbx_seq_one_letter_code
_entity_poly.pdbx_strand_id
1 'polypeptide(L)'
;MATLIAPKYFSPVEDAENIKNSCLGWGTDEKAIISILGHRNATQRKLIRLAYEEIYNEDLIHQLNSELSGDFESAISQWTLDPADRDAVLANNALKASTPDYRVIVEIACVQSAEDLLAVKRAYRFRFKHSLEEDVASSTTGDIRKLLVAIVSAYRYEGDEIDENTAIFEANILHDAVKGKAFNHEEIIRVFSTRSKPQLIATLNRYRDIHATSITKGLMGDSADEYLAALRTVIRCIRDPKKYYAKVLRNAMNAVGIDQDALSRVIVTRAEKDLKEIMELYLKRNNISLEEAVNKDIGGDYKAFILALLGSDEPMDLKD
;
A
#
# COMPACT_ATOMS: atom_id res chain seq x y z
N MET A 1 10.34 -6.50 8.80
CA MET A 1 11.50 -6.82 7.94
C MET A 1 11.02 -7.13 6.54
N ALA A 2 11.86 -6.85 5.53
CA ALA A 2 11.60 -7.21 4.14
C ALA A 2 11.56 -8.73 3.95
N THR A 3 10.76 -9.19 2.98
CA THR A 3 10.73 -10.59 2.50
C THR A 3 11.63 -10.77 1.29
N LEU A 4 11.76 -9.72 0.46
CA LEU A 4 12.61 -9.74 -0.73
C LEU A 4 14.09 -9.84 -0.34
N ILE A 5 14.78 -10.85 -0.87
CA ILE A 5 16.24 -10.98 -0.82
C ILE A 5 16.78 -10.72 -2.22
N ALA A 6 17.30 -9.52 -2.43
CA ALA A 6 17.87 -9.12 -3.71
C ALA A 6 19.33 -9.58 -3.86
N PRO A 7 19.77 -10.03 -5.05
CA PRO A 7 21.15 -10.43 -5.28
C PRO A 7 22.08 -9.22 -5.17
N LYS A 8 23.26 -9.42 -4.57
CA LYS A 8 24.27 -8.34 -4.44
C LYS A 8 24.92 -7.99 -5.78
N TYR A 9 25.17 -9.00 -6.59
CA TYR A 9 25.74 -8.87 -7.93
C TYR A 9 24.60 -9.06 -8.94
N PHE A 10 24.44 -8.07 -9.81
CA PHE A 10 23.47 -8.10 -10.90
C PHE A 10 23.96 -7.17 -12.00
N SER A 11 23.50 -7.38 -13.23
CA SER A 11 23.78 -6.53 -14.37
C SER A 11 22.45 -5.97 -14.90
N PRO A 12 22.19 -4.64 -14.78
CA PRO A 12 20.97 -4.04 -15.32
C PRO A 12 20.80 -4.28 -16.82
N VAL A 13 21.91 -4.31 -17.56
CA VAL A 13 21.94 -4.53 -19.02
C VAL A 13 21.56 -5.97 -19.34
N GLU A 14 22.18 -6.94 -18.68
CA GLU A 14 21.90 -8.36 -18.90
C GLU A 14 20.46 -8.71 -18.51
N ASP A 15 19.96 -8.17 -17.39
CA ASP A 15 18.56 -8.32 -16.98
C ASP A 15 17.61 -7.73 -18.02
N ALA A 16 17.92 -6.55 -18.57
CA ALA A 16 17.10 -5.91 -19.61
C ALA A 16 17.10 -6.73 -20.93
N GLU A 17 18.25 -7.25 -21.34
CA GLU A 17 18.39 -8.15 -22.50
C GLU A 17 17.62 -9.45 -22.31
N ASN A 18 17.74 -10.08 -21.14
CA ASN A 18 17.02 -11.30 -20.81
C ASN A 18 15.51 -11.08 -20.81
N ILE A 19 15.03 -9.96 -20.24
CA ILE A 19 13.61 -9.61 -20.31
C ILE A 19 13.15 -9.40 -21.76
N LYS A 20 13.94 -8.70 -22.60
CA LYS A 20 13.58 -8.53 -24.02
C LYS A 20 13.48 -9.89 -24.72
N ASN A 21 14.45 -10.77 -24.48
CA ASN A 21 14.49 -12.11 -25.06
C ASN A 21 13.28 -12.96 -24.62
N SER A 22 12.81 -12.82 -23.39
CA SER A 22 11.59 -13.47 -22.90
C SER A 22 10.31 -13.03 -23.62
N CYS A 23 10.35 -11.90 -24.34
CA CYS A 23 9.21 -11.38 -25.11
C CYS A 23 9.37 -11.63 -26.63
N LEU A 24 10.38 -12.39 -27.06
CA LEU A 24 10.61 -12.65 -28.49
C LEU A 24 9.83 -13.88 -28.98
N GLY A 25 9.11 -13.71 -30.08
CA GLY A 25 8.43 -14.79 -30.78
C GLY A 25 6.95 -14.86 -30.46
N TRP A 26 6.37 -16.06 -30.51
CA TRP A 26 4.97 -16.29 -30.17
C TRP A 26 4.84 -16.65 -28.70
N GLY A 27 4.19 -15.78 -27.92
CA GLY A 27 4.05 -15.92 -26.47
C GLY A 27 5.20 -15.25 -25.71
N THR A 28 5.16 -15.37 -24.39
CA THR A 28 6.09 -14.73 -23.45
C THR A 28 6.63 -15.79 -22.50
N ASP A 29 7.88 -15.67 -22.04
CA ASP A 29 8.43 -16.49 -20.96
C ASP A 29 8.23 -15.78 -19.61
N GLU A 30 7.04 -15.93 -19.04
CA GLU A 30 6.67 -15.29 -17.77
C GLU A 30 7.56 -15.74 -16.62
N LYS A 31 8.05 -16.99 -16.65
CA LYS A 31 8.93 -17.54 -15.61
C LYS A 31 10.28 -16.84 -15.58
N ALA A 32 10.86 -16.56 -16.74
CA ALA A 32 12.10 -15.78 -16.84
C ALA A 32 11.90 -14.34 -16.34
N ILE A 33 10.77 -13.71 -16.69
CA ILE A 33 10.45 -12.37 -16.19
C ILE A 33 10.31 -12.37 -14.66
N ILE A 34 9.62 -13.37 -14.08
CA ILE A 34 9.45 -13.50 -12.62
C ILE A 34 10.79 -13.76 -11.92
N SER A 35 11.64 -14.65 -12.46
CA SER A 35 12.93 -14.98 -11.86
C SER A 35 13.87 -13.77 -11.80
N ILE A 36 13.73 -12.83 -12.74
CA ILE A 36 14.43 -11.55 -12.72
C ILE A 36 13.68 -10.57 -11.80
N LEU A 37 12.53 -10.06 -12.21
CA LEU A 37 11.89 -8.91 -11.56
C LEU A 37 11.39 -9.24 -10.15
N GLY A 38 10.93 -10.47 -9.89
CA GLY A 38 10.53 -10.94 -8.57
C GLY A 38 11.68 -10.96 -7.55
N HIS A 39 12.93 -10.88 -8.01
CA HIS A 39 14.14 -10.95 -7.18
C HIS A 39 14.97 -9.68 -7.22
N ARG A 40 14.47 -8.58 -7.80
CA ARG A 40 15.21 -7.31 -7.87
C ARG A 40 14.57 -6.29 -6.95
N ASN A 41 15.38 -5.60 -6.15
CA ASN A 41 14.89 -4.51 -5.30
C ASN A 41 14.53 -3.27 -6.13
N ALA A 42 13.90 -2.26 -5.51
CA ALA A 42 13.44 -1.05 -6.20
C ALA A 42 14.58 -0.33 -6.95
N THR A 43 15.76 -0.22 -6.35
CA THR A 43 16.94 0.39 -6.98
C THR A 43 17.39 -0.41 -8.21
N GLN A 44 17.46 -1.73 -8.10
CA GLN A 44 17.84 -2.60 -9.21
C GLN A 44 16.83 -2.53 -10.35
N ARG A 45 15.52 -2.61 -10.05
CA ARG A 45 14.45 -2.49 -11.05
C ARG A 45 14.49 -1.15 -11.76
N LYS A 46 14.74 -0.07 -11.04
CA LYS A 46 14.96 1.25 -11.65
C LYS A 46 16.14 1.24 -12.64
N LEU A 47 17.26 0.62 -12.27
CA LEU A 47 18.41 0.51 -13.17
C LEU A 47 18.13 -0.36 -14.40
N ILE A 48 17.38 -1.45 -14.23
CA ILE A 48 16.94 -2.31 -15.35
C ILE A 48 16.05 -1.52 -16.30
N ARG A 49 15.08 -0.75 -15.79
CA ARG A 49 14.23 0.12 -16.61
C ARG A 49 15.03 1.15 -17.40
N LEU A 50 16.02 1.79 -16.78
CA LEU A 50 16.89 2.76 -17.45
C LEU A 50 17.72 2.09 -18.55
N ALA A 51 18.31 0.93 -18.27
CA ALA A 51 19.09 0.17 -19.27
C ALA A 51 18.19 -0.29 -20.42
N TYR A 52 16.98 -0.76 -20.14
CA TYR A 52 16.02 -1.20 -21.15
C TYR A 52 15.65 -0.04 -22.09
N GLU A 53 15.34 1.14 -21.54
CA GLU A 53 15.07 2.35 -22.33
C GLU A 53 16.29 2.76 -23.18
N GLU A 54 17.51 2.71 -22.63
CA GLU A 54 18.73 3.08 -23.36
C GLU A 54 19.03 2.14 -24.53
N ILE A 55 18.84 0.83 -24.35
CA ILE A 55 19.17 -0.20 -25.35
C ILE A 55 18.10 -0.28 -26.44
N TYR A 56 16.82 -0.21 -26.04
CA TYR A 56 15.68 -0.49 -26.94
C TYR A 56 14.86 0.75 -27.31
N ASN A 57 15.10 1.89 -26.66
CA ASN A 57 14.32 3.12 -26.82
C ASN A 57 12.81 2.87 -26.62
N GLU A 58 12.50 2.08 -25.58
CA GLU A 58 11.15 1.64 -25.19
C GLU A 58 11.06 1.55 -23.66
N ASP A 59 9.90 1.92 -23.07
CA ASP A 59 9.68 1.79 -21.63
C ASP A 59 9.37 0.34 -21.28
N LEU A 60 10.13 -0.23 -20.35
CA LEU A 60 9.92 -1.60 -19.88
C LEU A 60 8.47 -1.85 -19.40
N ILE A 61 7.81 -0.86 -18.77
CA ILE A 61 6.42 -1.03 -18.34
C ILE A 61 5.47 -1.19 -19.54
N HIS A 62 5.73 -0.46 -20.64
CA HIS A 62 4.95 -0.60 -21.86
C HIS A 62 5.10 -2.01 -22.45
N GLN A 63 6.33 -2.51 -22.53
CA GLN A 63 6.59 -3.88 -22.98
C GLN A 63 5.87 -4.92 -22.10
N LEU A 64 5.93 -4.78 -20.77
CA LEU A 64 5.26 -5.73 -19.87
C LEU A 64 3.74 -5.72 -20.09
N ASN A 65 3.13 -4.54 -20.27
CA ASN A 65 1.69 -4.41 -20.53
C ASN A 65 1.26 -4.90 -21.92
N SER A 66 2.18 -4.98 -22.90
CA SER A 66 1.85 -5.52 -24.23
C SER A 66 1.94 -7.05 -24.30
N GLU A 67 2.74 -7.65 -23.43
CA GLU A 67 3.01 -9.10 -23.41
C GLU A 67 2.16 -9.85 -22.38
N LEU A 68 1.92 -9.22 -21.24
CA LEU A 68 1.25 -9.85 -20.11
C LEU A 68 -0.22 -9.45 -20.05
N SER A 69 -1.01 -10.17 -19.26
CA SER A 69 -2.42 -9.82 -19.03
C SER A 69 -2.86 -10.05 -17.59
N GLY A 70 -3.97 -9.41 -17.21
CA GLY A 70 -4.71 -9.68 -15.98
C GLY A 70 -3.97 -9.26 -14.70
N ASP A 71 -4.14 -10.06 -13.64
CA ASP A 71 -3.57 -9.73 -12.33
C ASP A 71 -2.05 -9.82 -12.30
N PHE A 72 -1.47 -10.71 -13.13
CA PHE A 72 -0.02 -10.82 -13.24
C PHE A 72 0.60 -9.55 -13.83
N GLU A 73 0.08 -9.09 -14.99
CA GLU A 73 0.45 -7.82 -15.62
C GLU A 73 0.34 -6.67 -14.62
N SER A 74 -0.82 -6.56 -13.96
CA SER A 74 -1.09 -5.48 -13.01
C SER A 74 -0.10 -5.46 -11.85
N ALA A 75 0.16 -6.63 -11.24
CA ALA A 75 1.05 -6.74 -10.09
C ALA A 75 2.52 -6.50 -10.47
N ILE A 76 2.99 -7.06 -11.58
CA ILE A 76 4.39 -6.92 -11.99
C ILE A 76 4.71 -5.52 -12.51
N SER A 77 3.76 -4.86 -13.19
CA SER A 77 3.92 -3.47 -13.59
C SER A 77 3.94 -2.54 -12.38
N GLN A 78 3.04 -2.74 -11.40
CA GLN A 78 3.09 -1.99 -10.14
C GLN A 78 4.39 -2.22 -9.38
N TRP A 79 4.87 -3.47 -9.34
CA TRP A 79 6.16 -3.79 -8.76
C TRP A 79 7.25 -2.97 -9.47
N THR A 80 7.40 -3.13 -10.78
CA THR A 80 8.52 -2.58 -11.57
C THR A 80 8.63 -1.05 -11.54
N LEU A 81 7.57 -0.32 -11.22
CA LEU A 81 7.59 1.13 -11.00
C LEU A 81 8.47 1.53 -9.80
N ASP A 82 9.03 2.75 -9.86
CA ASP A 82 9.62 3.40 -8.69
C ASP A 82 8.56 3.52 -7.57
N PRO A 83 8.90 3.36 -6.27
CA PRO A 83 7.90 3.35 -5.21
C PRO A 83 6.96 4.57 -5.19
N ALA A 84 7.47 5.78 -5.42
CA ALA A 84 6.64 6.98 -5.42
C ALA A 84 5.72 7.03 -6.64
N ASP A 85 6.23 6.59 -7.78
CA ASP A 85 5.51 6.47 -9.04
C ASP A 85 4.38 5.43 -8.97
N ARG A 86 4.68 4.27 -8.38
CA ARG A 86 3.71 3.20 -8.12
C ARG A 86 2.56 3.71 -7.27
N ASP A 87 2.87 4.35 -6.15
CA ASP A 87 1.85 4.80 -5.21
C ASP A 87 1.01 5.94 -5.82
N ALA A 88 1.59 6.76 -6.70
CA ALA A 88 0.83 7.73 -7.50
C ALA A 88 -0.16 7.06 -8.47
N VAL A 89 0.26 6.00 -9.17
CA VAL A 89 -0.62 5.21 -10.05
C VAL A 89 -1.73 4.54 -9.24
N LEU A 90 -1.40 3.92 -8.10
CA LEU A 90 -2.38 3.32 -7.19
C LEU A 90 -3.44 4.34 -6.73
N ALA A 91 -3.01 5.55 -6.33
CA ALA A 91 -3.94 6.61 -5.95
C ALA A 91 -4.85 7.03 -7.11
N ASN A 92 -4.29 7.22 -8.31
CA ASN A 92 -5.07 7.62 -9.48
C ASN A 92 -6.10 6.54 -9.86
N ASN A 93 -5.71 5.26 -9.85
CA ASN A 93 -6.60 4.15 -10.17
C ASN A 93 -7.71 4.03 -9.12
N ALA A 94 -7.38 4.18 -7.84
CA ALA A 94 -8.35 4.16 -6.75
C ALA A 94 -9.39 5.29 -6.84
N LEU A 95 -9.02 6.48 -7.33
CA LEU A 95 -9.94 7.60 -7.53
C LEU A 95 -10.81 7.45 -8.79
N LYS A 96 -10.27 6.83 -9.84
CA LYS A 96 -10.95 6.67 -11.15
C LYS A 96 -11.78 5.40 -11.27
N ALA A 97 -11.66 4.46 -10.32
CA ALA A 97 -12.48 3.26 -10.28
C ALA A 97 -13.99 3.60 -10.27
N SER A 98 -14.81 2.71 -10.85
CA SER A 98 -16.28 2.89 -10.86
C SER A 98 -16.86 3.07 -9.46
N THR A 99 -16.24 2.38 -8.50
CA THR A 99 -16.44 2.59 -7.06
C THR A 99 -15.10 2.97 -6.47
N PRO A 100 -14.89 4.24 -6.06
CA PRO A 100 -13.61 4.68 -5.54
C PRO A 100 -13.15 3.89 -4.31
N ASP A 101 -11.87 3.50 -4.26
CA ASP A 101 -11.29 2.82 -3.10
C ASP A 101 -10.49 3.81 -2.23
N TYR A 102 -11.20 4.52 -1.36
CA TYR A 102 -10.59 5.48 -0.44
C TYR A 102 -9.62 4.85 0.57
N ARG A 103 -9.61 3.51 0.74
CA ARG A 103 -8.65 2.83 1.62
C ARG A 103 -7.23 3.03 1.09
N VAL A 104 -7.04 2.98 -0.23
CA VAL A 104 -5.74 3.19 -0.88
C VAL A 104 -5.21 4.60 -0.61
N ILE A 105 -6.08 5.61 -0.71
CA ILE A 105 -5.73 7.00 -0.42
C ILE A 105 -5.31 7.18 1.04
N VAL A 106 -6.06 6.58 1.96
CA VAL A 106 -5.74 6.61 3.40
C VAL A 106 -4.42 5.90 3.71
N GLU A 107 -4.16 4.76 3.09
CA GLU A 107 -2.92 4.01 3.28
C GLU A 107 -1.69 4.82 2.84
N ILE A 108 -1.76 5.43 1.66
CA ILE A 108 -0.71 6.31 1.13
C ILE A 108 -0.49 7.49 2.09
N ALA A 109 -1.56 8.14 2.54
CA ALA A 109 -1.47 9.33 3.40
C ALA A 109 -1.03 9.05 4.85
N CYS A 110 -1.40 7.89 5.41
CA CYS A 110 -1.26 7.63 6.85
C CYS A 110 -0.18 6.61 7.20
N VAL A 111 0.16 5.68 6.30
CA VAL A 111 1.20 4.68 6.59
C VAL A 111 2.59 5.22 6.25
N GLN A 112 2.73 5.93 5.13
CA GLN A 112 4.00 6.43 4.62
C GLN A 112 4.59 7.54 5.50
N SER A 113 5.90 7.75 5.40
CA SER A 113 6.52 8.94 6.00
C SER A 113 6.04 10.22 5.31
N ALA A 114 6.23 11.36 5.96
CA ALA A 114 5.94 12.66 5.36
C ALA A 114 6.76 12.90 4.08
N GLU A 115 8.02 12.44 4.07
CA GLU A 115 8.89 12.47 2.88
C GLU A 115 8.41 11.55 1.76
N ASP A 116 8.04 10.31 2.08
CA ASP A 116 7.49 9.36 1.10
C ASP A 116 6.19 9.93 0.49
N LEU A 117 5.27 10.46 1.32
CA LEU A 117 4.03 11.09 0.83
C LEU A 117 4.31 12.31 -0.06
N LEU A 118 5.31 13.12 0.28
CA LEU A 118 5.74 14.24 -0.56
C LEU A 118 6.29 13.76 -1.90
N ALA A 119 7.07 12.69 -1.92
CA ALA A 119 7.57 12.07 -3.14
C ALA A 119 6.41 11.55 -4.02
N VAL A 120 5.42 10.87 -3.43
CA VAL A 120 4.20 10.43 -4.13
C VAL A 120 3.47 11.61 -4.77
N LYS A 121 3.29 12.71 -4.04
CA LYS A 121 2.62 13.91 -4.58
C LYS A 121 3.38 14.53 -5.76
N ARG A 122 4.72 14.53 -5.71
CA ARG A 122 5.56 14.99 -6.83
C ARG A 122 5.42 14.07 -8.04
N ALA A 123 5.47 12.75 -7.83
CA ALA A 123 5.28 11.74 -8.87
C ALA A 123 3.88 11.85 -9.52
N TYR A 124 2.84 12.05 -8.70
CA TYR A 124 1.46 12.23 -9.15
C TYR A 124 1.33 13.44 -10.08
N ARG A 125 1.85 14.60 -9.67
CA ARG A 125 1.87 15.82 -10.49
C ARG A 125 2.63 15.64 -11.80
N PHE A 126 3.76 14.95 -11.74
CA PHE A 126 4.55 14.68 -12.94
C PHE A 126 3.77 13.83 -13.95
N ARG A 127 3.09 12.78 -13.49
CA ARG A 127 2.33 11.84 -14.33
C ARG A 127 1.03 12.40 -14.85
N PHE A 128 0.17 12.86 -13.96
CA PHE A 128 -1.23 13.16 -14.28
C PHE A 128 -1.48 14.64 -14.55
N LYS A 129 -0.46 15.48 -14.38
CA LYS A 129 -0.51 16.95 -14.58
C LYS A 129 -1.47 17.68 -13.64
N HIS A 130 -2.03 17.01 -12.65
CA HIS A 130 -2.79 17.56 -11.52
C HIS A 130 -2.13 17.16 -10.20
N SER A 131 -2.41 17.86 -9.11
CA SER A 131 -2.04 17.42 -7.76
C SER A 131 -2.94 16.30 -7.26
N LEU A 132 -2.40 15.48 -6.35
CA LEU A 132 -3.20 14.45 -5.68
C LEU A 132 -4.34 15.10 -4.88
N GLU A 133 -4.07 16.25 -4.26
CA GLU A 133 -5.06 17.06 -3.56
C GLU A 133 -6.24 17.48 -4.46
N GLU A 134 -5.95 17.98 -5.67
CA GLU A 134 -6.97 18.39 -6.64
C GLU A 134 -7.85 17.22 -7.05
N ASP A 135 -7.25 16.10 -7.44
CA ASP A 135 -8.00 14.93 -7.93
C ASP A 135 -8.78 14.25 -6.80
N VAL A 136 -8.27 14.24 -5.55
CA VAL A 136 -9.04 13.82 -4.38
C VAL A 136 -10.22 14.76 -4.16
N ALA A 137 -10.02 16.07 -4.24
CA ALA A 137 -11.08 17.06 -4.02
C ALA A 137 -12.19 16.98 -5.08
N SER A 138 -11.83 16.78 -6.36
CA SER A 138 -12.79 16.67 -7.46
C SER A 138 -13.55 15.35 -7.46
N SER A 139 -12.93 14.26 -7.01
CA SER A 139 -13.50 12.90 -7.04
C SER A 139 -14.28 12.51 -5.78
N THR A 140 -14.36 13.41 -4.79
CA THR A 140 -15.06 13.17 -3.51
C THR A 140 -16.01 14.33 -3.22
N THR A 141 -16.96 14.17 -2.31
CA THR A 141 -17.85 15.26 -1.85
C THR A 141 -18.04 15.22 -0.33
N GLY A 142 -18.66 16.24 0.26
CA GLY A 142 -19.06 16.22 1.69
C GLY A 142 -17.91 16.04 2.68
N ASP A 143 -18.17 15.29 3.76
CA ASP A 143 -17.21 15.13 4.86
C ASP A 143 -16.04 14.20 4.52
N ILE A 144 -16.25 13.23 3.62
CA ILE A 144 -15.17 12.38 3.14
C ILE A 144 -14.13 13.19 2.36
N ARG A 145 -14.55 14.18 1.55
CA ARG A 145 -13.63 15.14 0.93
C ARG A 145 -12.78 15.86 1.97
N LYS A 146 -13.43 16.40 3.01
CA LYS A 146 -12.73 17.15 4.08
C LYS A 146 -11.65 16.29 4.74
N LEU A 147 -11.98 15.03 5.07
CA LEU A 147 -11.03 14.11 5.68
C LEU A 147 -9.89 13.74 4.72
N LEU A 148 -10.20 13.30 3.51
CA LEU A 148 -9.21 12.80 2.56
C LEU A 148 -8.26 13.92 2.12
N VAL A 149 -8.79 15.09 1.76
CA VAL A 149 -7.96 16.27 1.41
C VAL A 149 -7.04 16.64 2.57
N ALA A 150 -7.55 16.66 3.81
CA ALA A 150 -6.74 17.01 4.98
C ALA A 150 -5.59 16.03 5.22
N ILE A 151 -5.80 14.72 5.08
CA ILE A 151 -4.73 13.74 5.31
C ILE A 151 -3.71 13.70 4.16
N VAL A 152 -4.10 13.87 2.89
CA VAL A 152 -3.13 13.89 1.78
C VAL A 152 -2.32 15.18 1.74
N SER A 153 -2.90 16.28 2.21
CA SER A 153 -2.21 17.58 2.33
C SER A 153 -1.20 17.61 3.47
N ALA A 154 -1.23 16.64 4.38
CA ALA A 154 -0.39 16.65 5.57
C ALA A 154 1.11 16.50 5.22
N TYR A 155 1.95 17.28 5.90
CA TYR A 155 3.39 17.12 5.94
C TYR A 155 3.79 17.14 7.42
N ARG A 156 3.71 15.96 8.03
CA ARG A 156 3.71 15.80 9.49
C ARG A 156 5.12 15.84 10.05
N TYR A 157 5.24 16.32 11.27
CA TYR A 157 6.43 16.08 12.07
C TYR A 157 6.64 14.59 12.33
N GLU A 158 7.88 14.11 12.18
CA GLU A 158 8.24 12.69 12.28
C GLU A 158 9.14 12.36 13.48
N GLY A 159 9.48 13.35 14.32
CA GLY A 159 10.21 13.08 15.55
C GLY A 159 9.33 12.47 16.65
N ASP A 160 10.00 12.02 17.71
CA ASP A 160 9.41 11.25 18.81
C ASP A 160 8.81 12.12 19.92
N GLU A 161 8.87 13.44 19.78
CA GLU A 161 8.35 14.39 20.77
C GLU A 161 6.84 14.28 20.92
N ILE A 162 6.42 14.12 22.17
CA ILE A 162 5.02 13.98 22.57
C ILE A 162 4.74 15.00 23.67
N ASP A 163 3.60 15.68 23.54
CA ASP A 163 3.00 16.48 24.60
C ASP A 163 1.85 15.69 25.23
N GLU A 164 2.08 15.21 26.45
CA GLU A 164 1.12 14.44 27.25
C GLU A 164 -0.14 15.24 27.62
N ASN A 165 -0.02 16.54 27.88
CA ASN A 165 -1.18 17.37 28.20
C ASN A 165 -2.07 17.52 26.97
N THR A 166 -1.46 17.76 25.81
CA THR A 166 -2.16 17.77 24.52
C THR A 166 -2.81 16.41 24.24
N ALA A 167 -2.12 15.30 24.50
CA ALA A 167 -2.67 13.95 24.29
C ALA A 167 -3.91 13.69 25.17
N ILE A 168 -3.89 14.11 26.43
CA ILE A 168 -5.04 14.01 27.35
C ILE A 168 -6.19 14.92 26.88
N PHE A 169 -5.89 16.16 26.52
CA PHE A 169 -6.89 17.13 26.07
C PHE A 169 -7.59 16.65 24.80
N GLU A 170 -6.82 16.27 23.77
CA GLU A 170 -7.38 15.80 22.51
C GLU A 170 -8.09 14.46 22.65
N ALA A 171 -7.65 13.58 23.57
CA ALA A 171 -8.39 12.36 23.88
C ALA A 171 -9.83 12.64 24.37
N ASN A 172 -10.00 13.63 25.25
CA ASN A 172 -11.32 14.03 25.74
C ASN A 172 -12.17 14.68 24.65
N ILE A 173 -11.58 15.57 23.82
CA ILE A 173 -12.28 16.17 22.66
C ILE A 173 -12.80 15.09 21.71
N LEU A 174 -11.93 14.13 21.36
CA LEU A 174 -12.33 13.01 20.50
C LEU A 174 -13.45 12.18 21.15
N HIS A 175 -13.39 11.98 22.47
CA HIS A 175 -14.43 11.25 23.19
C HIS A 175 -15.77 11.96 23.17
N ASP A 176 -15.80 13.26 23.43
CA ASP A 176 -17.02 14.05 23.43
C ASP A 176 -17.67 14.08 22.05
N ALA A 177 -16.88 14.25 20.99
CA ALA A 177 -17.36 14.18 19.61
C ALA A 177 -17.95 12.80 19.28
N VAL A 178 -17.26 11.72 19.66
CA VAL A 178 -17.74 10.33 19.43
C VAL A 178 -18.99 10.02 20.24
N LYS A 179 -19.04 10.44 21.51
CA LYS A 179 -20.20 10.26 22.42
C LYS A 179 -21.42 11.02 21.91
N GLY A 180 -21.22 12.22 21.39
CA GLY A 180 -22.25 13.03 20.74
C GLY A 180 -22.66 12.55 19.35
N LYS A 181 -22.02 11.49 18.81
CA LYS A 181 -22.18 11.01 17.42
C LYS A 181 -21.84 12.07 16.37
N ALA A 182 -21.07 13.09 16.74
CA ALA A 182 -20.57 14.13 15.85
C ALA A 182 -19.29 13.64 15.16
N PHE A 183 -19.39 12.56 14.38
CA PHE A 183 -18.21 11.88 13.83
C PHE A 183 -17.44 12.71 12.81
N ASN A 184 -18.11 13.64 12.15
CA ASN A 184 -17.56 14.60 11.20
C ASN A 184 -17.12 15.94 11.85
N HIS A 185 -17.05 15.99 13.18
CA HIS A 185 -16.62 17.18 13.89
C HIS A 185 -15.22 17.62 13.43
N GLU A 186 -15.04 18.93 13.23
CA GLU A 186 -13.80 19.50 12.68
C GLU A 186 -12.56 19.10 13.46
N GLU A 187 -12.68 19.04 14.80
CA GLU A 187 -11.61 18.59 15.69
C GLU A 187 -11.13 17.16 15.42
N ILE A 188 -12.00 16.24 15.00
CA ILE A 188 -11.58 14.88 14.63
C ILE A 188 -10.64 14.96 13.42
N ILE A 189 -11.04 15.72 12.39
CA ILE A 189 -10.22 15.91 11.19
C ILE A 189 -8.94 16.66 11.54
N ARG A 190 -9.00 17.74 12.32
CA ARG A 190 -7.84 18.54 12.73
C ARG A 190 -6.81 17.69 13.47
N VAL A 191 -7.23 16.92 14.47
CA VAL A 191 -6.33 16.05 15.24
C VAL A 191 -5.69 15.03 14.31
N PHE A 192 -6.49 14.26 13.57
CA PHE A 192 -5.96 13.19 12.72
C PHE A 192 -5.19 13.70 11.49
N SER A 193 -5.33 14.95 11.06
CA SER A 193 -4.60 15.51 9.90
C SER A 193 -3.33 16.29 10.26
N THR A 194 -3.21 16.82 11.48
CA THR A 194 -2.10 17.74 11.81
C THR A 194 -1.07 17.18 12.79
N ARG A 195 -1.44 16.22 13.65
CA ARG A 195 -0.54 15.67 14.67
C ARG A 195 0.48 14.68 14.09
N SER A 196 1.66 14.60 14.72
CA SER A 196 2.66 13.58 14.45
C SER A 196 2.12 12.18 14.78
N LYS A 197 2.69 11.14 14.18
CA LYS A 197 2.25 9.75 14.47
C LYS A 197 2.47 9.39 15.95
N PRO A 198 3.63 9.71 16.58
CA PRO A 198 3.82 9.46 18.02
C PRO A 198 2.78 10.18 18.88
N GLN A 199 2.48 11.46 18.60
CA GLN A 199 1.46 12.22 19.33
C GLN A 199 0.06 11.60 19.17
N LEU A 200 -0.31 11.15 17.97
CA LEU A 200 -1.59 10.49 17.73
C LEU A 200 -1.71 9.16 18.48
N ILE A 201 -0.64 8.37 18.50
CA ILE A 201 -0.60 7.12 19.27
C ILE A 201 -0.76 7.41 20.77
N ALA A 202 -0.07 8.42 21.30
CA ALA A 202 -0.23 8.87 22.68
C ALA A 202 -1.68 9.30 22.99
N THR A 203 -2.27 10.11 22.10
CA THR A 203 -3.67 10.56 22.21
C THR A 203 -4.65 9.38 22.22
N LEU A 204 -4.47 8.40 21.32
CA LEU A 204 -5.29 7.19 21.25
C LEU A 204 -5.12 6.27 22.46
N ASN A 205 -3.92 6.21 23.05
CA ASN A 205 -3.65 5.48 24.28
C ASN A 205 -4.34 6.18 25.47
N ARG A 206 -4.20 7.49 25.61
CA ARG A 206 -4.89 8.29 26.64
C ARG A 206 -6.41 8.17 26.52
N TYR A 207 -6.95 8.19 25.30
CA TYR A 207 -8.38 7.94 25.06
C TYR A 207 -8.81 6.60 25.67
N ARG A 208 -8.05 5.53 25.41
CA ARG A 208 -8.37 4.20 25.95
C ARG A 208 -8.27 4.17 27.47
N ASP A 209 -7.24 4.77 28.02
CA ASP A 209 -6.94 4.70 29.45
C ASP A 209 -7.96 5.53 30.27
N ILE A 210 -8.41 6.68 29.75
CA ILE A 210 -9.40 7.56 30.40
C ILE A 210 -10.83 7.00 30.24
N HIS A 211 -11.20 6.54 29.06
CA HIS A 211 -12.60 6.16 28.75
C HIS A 211 -12.85 4.66 28.72
N ALA A 212 -11.86 3.84 29.10
CA ALA A 212 -11.91 2.38 29.12
C ALA A 212 -12.40 1.72 27.81
N THR A 213 -12.31 2.42 26.68
CA THR A 213 -12.74 1.94 25.36
C THR A 213 -11.86 2.49 24.25
N SER A 214 -11.73 1.77 23.15
CA SER A 214 -11.02 2.30 21.98
C SER A 214 -11.93 3.21 21.16
N ILE A 215 -11.40 4.31 20.61
CA ILE A 215 -12.16 5.21 19.72
C ILE A 215 -12.89 4.47 18.59
N THR A 216 -12.26 3.44 18.01
CA THR A 216 -12.87 2.63 16.93
C THR A 216 -14.13 1.87 17.34
N LYS A 217 -14.34 1.60 18.64
CA LYS A 217 -15.57 0.98 19.16
C LYS A 217 -16.70 1.99 19.33
N GLY A 218 -16.37 3.27 19.53
CA GLY A 218 -17.37 4.34 19.62
C GLY A 218 -17.80 4.86 18.24
N LEU A 219 -16.93 4.72 17.23
CA LEU A 219 -17.26 4.98 15.83
C LEU A 219 -18.10 3.85 15.22
N MET A 220 -19.29 3.57 15.77
CA MET A 220 -20.26 2.66 15.14
C MET A 220 -21.31 3.46 14.38
N GLY A 221 -21.53 3.10 13.13
CA GLY A 221 -22.48 3.72 12.22
C GLY A 221 -22.79 2.77 11.08
N ASP A 222 -23.52 3.25 10.09
CA ASP A 222 -23.88 2.45 8.91
C ASP A 222 -22.61 1.88 8.24
N SER A 223 -22.69 0.61 7.81
CA SER A 223 -21.65 -0.03 7.01
C SER A 223 -21.44 0.66 5.66
N ALA A 224 -22.46 1.35 5.14
CA ALA A 224 -22.40 2.12 3.90
C ALA A 224 -21.82 3.53 4.09
N ASP A 225 -21.52 3.95 5.33
CA ASP A 225 -20.92 5.26 5.59
C ASP A 225 -19.43 5.25 5.24
N GLU A 226 -19.11 5.73 4.04
CA GLU A 226 -17.75 5.82 3.50
C GLU A 226 -16.84 6.72 4.34
N TYR A 227 -17.37 7.80 4.92
CA TYR A 227 -16.61 8.68 5.79
C TYR A 227 -16.17 7.94 7.05
N LEU A 228 -17.10 7.24 7.71
CA LEU A 228 -16.77 6.44 8.89
C LEU A 228 -15.86 5.26 8.56
N ALA A 229 -16.00 4.65 7.37
CA ALA A 229 -15.09 3.63 6.90
C ALA A 229 -13.66 4.20 6.76
N ALA A 230 -13.50 5.35 6.09
CA ALA A 230 -12.23 6.03 5.90
C ALA A 230 -11.61 6.47 7.24
N LEU A 231 -12.37 7.09 8.14
CA LEU A 231 -11.88 7.51 9.46
C LEU A 231 -11.38 6.33 10.30
N ARG A 232 -12.10 5.20 10.30
CA ARG A 232 -11.63 3.98 10.96
C ARG A 232 -10.35 3.44 10.34
N THR A 233 -10.20 3.55 9.02
CA THR A 233 -8.98 3.17 8.31
C THR A 233 -7.81 4.07 8.71
N VAL A 234 -8.00 5.40 8.76
CA VAL A 234 -6.99 6.37 9.24
C VAL A 234 -6.47 5.96 10.61
N ILE A 235 -7.39 5.72 11.56
CA ILE A 235 -7.03 5.34 12.93
C ILE A 235 -6.24 4.02 12.97
N ARG A 236 -6.60 3.04 12.14
CA ARG A 236 -5.91 1.74 12.09
C ARG A 236 -4.52 1.87 11.47
N CYS A 237 -4.40 2.59 10.35
CA CYS A 237 -3.12 2.84 9.67
C CYS A 237 -2.13 3.56 10.58
N ILE A 238 -2.59 4.54 11.36
CA ILE A 238 -1.74 5.30 12.28
C ILE A 238 -1.35 4.47 13.50
N ARG A 239 -2.31 3.73 14.07
CA ARG A 239 -2.08 2.98 15.32
C ARG A 239 -1.19 1.77 15.13
N ASP A 240 -1.47 0.97 14.10
CA ASP A 240 -0.75 -0.28 13.84
C ASP A 240 -0.91 -0.67 12.36
N PRO A 241 -0.07 -0.12 11.47
CA PRO A 241 -0.19 -0.36 10.03
C PRO A 241 0.02 -1.83 9.68
N LYS A 242 0.84 -2.56 10.43
CA LYS A 242 1.10 -4.00 10.19
C LYS A 242 -0.14 -4.84 10.49
N LYS A 243 -0.81 -4.61 11.64
CA LYS A 243 -2.10 -5.25 11.93
C LYS A 243 -3.20 -4.85 10.95
N TYR A 244 -3.18 -3.60 10.48
CA TYR A 244 -4.10 -3.14 9.44
C TYR A 244 -3.90 -3.94 8.15
N TYR A 245 -2.68 -4.04 7.62
CA TYR A 245 -2.41 -4.80 6.39
C TYR A 245 -2.66 -6.29 6.54
N ALA A 246 -2.35 -6.90 7.68
CA ALA A 246 -2.71 -8.30 7.94
C ALA A 246 -4.24 -8.52 7.87
N LYS A 247 -5.03 -7.52 8.30
CA LYS A 247 -6.49 -7.55 8.14
C LYS A 247 -6.91 -7.37 6.67
N VAL A 248 -6.24 -6.49 5.92
CA VAL A 248 -6.52 -6.31 4.47
C VAL A 248 -6.28 -7.63 3.73
N LEU A 249 -5.13 -8.28 3.94
CA LEU A 249 -4.80 -9.58 3.35
C LEU A 249 -5.82 -10.66 3.72
N ARG A 250 -6.20 -10.73 5.00
CA ARG A 250 -7.25 -11.67 5.45
C ARG A 250 -8.55 -11.43 4.70
N ASN A 251 -8.97 -10.18 4.58
CA ASN A 251 -10.22 -9.86 3.90
C ASN A 251 -10.13 -10.20 2.40
N ALA A 252 -8.98 -9.95 1.78
CA ALA A 252 -8.73 -10.24 0.37
C ALA A 252 -8.80 -11.75 0.06
N MET A 253 -8.21 -12.57 0.92
CA MET A 253 -8.22 -14.04 0.77
C MET A 253 -9.58 -14.68 1.10
N ASN A 254 -10.45 -14.01 1.85
CA ASN A 254 -11.76 -14.55 2.25
C ASN A 254 -12.95 -13.95 1.47
N ALA A 255 -12.69 -13.05 0.53
CA ALA A 255 -13.75 -12.44 -0.27
C ALA A 255 -14.42 -13.49 -1.19
N VAL A 256 -15.66 -13.20 -1.63
CA VAL A 256 -16.34 -14.02 -2.65
C VAL A 256 -15.62 -13.76 -3.98
N GLY A 257 -14.69 -14.63 -4.33
CA GLY A 257 -13.61 -14.32 -5.26
C GLY A 257 -12.47 -13.61 -4.53
N ILE A 258 -11.22 -13.95 -4.86
CA ILE A 258 -10.05 -13.35 -4.21
C ILE A 258 -9.94 -11.89 -4.67
N ASP A 259 -9.83 -10.96 -3.71
CA ASP A 259 -9.55 -9.56 -4.02
C ASP A 259 -8.05 -9.41 -4.36
N GLN A 260 -7.71 -9.73 -5.61
CA GLN A 260 -6.34 -9.77 -6.11
C GLN A 260 -5.70 -8.38 -6.12
N ASP A 261 -6.49 -7.32 -6.30
CA ASP A 261 -6.03 -5.92 -6.20
C ASP A 261 -5.55 -5.60 -4.79
N ALA A 262 -6.36 -5.89 -3.77
CA ALA A 262 -5.97 -5.66 -2.38
C ALA A 262 -4.78 -6.56 -1.97
N LEU A 263 -4.75 -7.81 -2.43
CA LEU A 263 -3.65 -8.73 -2.19
C LEU A 263 -2.33 -8.21 -2.79
N SER A 264 -2.33 -7.95 -4.10
CA SER A 264 -1.18 -7.42 -4.84
C SER A 264 -0.67 -6.14 -4.22
N ARG A 265 -1.56 -5.17 -3.99
CA ARG A 265 -1.21 -3.87 -3.43
C ARG A 265 -0.48 -4.00 -2.10
N VAL A 266 -0.93 -4.86 -1.19
CA VAL A 266 -0.23 -5.05 0.09
C VAL A 266 1.12 -5.72 -0.12
N ILE A 267 1.19 -6.79 -0.90
CA ILE A 267 2.44 -7.54 -1.08
C ILE A 267 3.50 -6.67 -1.79
N VAL A 268 3.13 -6.09 -2.93
CA VAL A 268 4.01 -5.23 -3.75
C VAL A 268 4.51 -4.01 -2.98
N THR A 269 3.65 -3.35 -2.18
CA THR A 269 4.08 -2.13 -1.46
C THR A 269 4.88 -2.42 -0.20
N ARG A 270 4.78 -3.62 0.38
CA ARG A 270 5.37 -3.97 1.67
C ARG A 270 6.54 -4.95 1.61
N ALA A 271 6.77 -5.65 0.48
CA ALA A 271 7.80 -6.68 0.33
C ALA A 271 9.21 -6.20 0.71
N GLU A 272 9.56 -4.94 0.41
CA GLU A 272 10.86 -4.35 0.77
C GLU A 272 10.86 -3.60 2.12
N LYS A 273 9.76 -3.64 2.87
CA LYS A 273 9.59 -2.90 4.12
C LYS A 273 9.37 -3.87 5.29
N ASP A 274 8.13 -4.29 5.51
CA ASP A 274 7.70 -5.00 6.70
C ASP A 274 6.75 -6.19 6.45
N LEU A 275 6.70 -6.68 5.21
CA LEU A 275 5.82 -7.79 4.83
C LEU A 275 6.00 -9.04 5.70
N LYS A 276 7.23 -9.34 6.15
CA LYS A 276 7.49 -10.49 7.03
C LYS A 276 6.69 -10.43 8.34
N GLU A 277 6.64 -9.24 8.96
CA GLU A 277 5.90 -9.05 10.22
C GLU A 277 4.37 -9.04 9.98
N ILE A 278 3.94 -8.56 8.81
CA ILE A 278 2.54 -8.63 8.38
C ILE A 278 2.11 -10.10 8.22
N MET A 279 2.95 -10.94 7.62
CA MET A 279 2.71 -12.38 7.46
C MET A 279 2.62 -13.11 8.80
N GLU A 280 3.50 -12.79 9.76
CA GLU A 280 3.44 -13.34 11.12
C GLU A 280 2.11 -12.98 11.84
N LEU A 281 1.66 -11.73 11.68
CA LEU A 281 0.38 -11.28 12.21
C LEU A 281 -0.83 -11.94 11.50
N TYR A 282 -0.71 -12.18 10.19
CA TYR A 282 -1.70 -12.92 9.42
C TYR A 282 -1.83 -14.36 9.93
N LEU A 283 -0.70 -15.07 10.04
CA LEU A 283 -0.64 -16.45 10.53
C LEU A 283 -1.25 -16.57 11.92
N LYS A 284 -0.84 -15.70 12.86
CA LYS A 284 -1.36 -15.69 14.24
C LYS A 284 -2.88 -15.52 14.30
N ARG A 285 -3.48 -14.85 13.30
CA ARG A 285 -4.90 -14.51 13.28
C ARG A 285 -5.75 -15.53 12.51
N ASN A 286 -5.16 -16.25 11.57
CA ASN A 286 -5.88 -17.11 10.63
C ASN A 286 -5.53 -18.60 10.78
N ASN A 287 -4.48 -18.96 11.53
CA ASN A 287 -3.99 -20.32 11.71
C ASN A 287 -3.60 -21.04 10.40
N ILE A 288 -3.28 -20.26 9.36
CA ILE A 288 -2.73 -20.70 8.07
C ILE A 288 -1.74 -19.61 7.63
N SER A 289 -0.61 -20.01 7.02
CA SER A 289 0.34 -19.03 6.50
C SER A 289 -0.25 -18.29 5.28
N LEU A 290 0.28 -17.13 4.94
CA LEU A 290 -0.18 -16.40 3.76
C LEU A 290 0.21 -17.15 2.49
N GLU A 291 1.39 -17.74 2.51
CA GLU A 291 1.99 -18.60 1.50
C GLU A 291 1.11 -19.82 1.21
N GLU A 292 0.64 -20.51 2.25
CA GLU A 292 -0.26 -21.66 2.12
C GLU A 292 -1.62 -21.24 1.54
N ALA A 293 -2.17 -20.11 2.00
CA ALA A 293 -3.43 -19.59 1.50
C ALA A 293 -3.33 -19.20 0.00
N VAL A 294 -2.27 -18.48 -0.38
CA VAL A 294 -1.98 -18.15 -1.79
C VAL A 294 -1.79 -19.43 -2.61
N ASN A 295 -1.05 -20.41 -2.08
CA ASN A 295 -0.81 -21.66 -2.78
C ASN A 295 -2.07 -22.44 -3.11
N LYS A 296 -3.05 -22.40 -2.21
CA LYS A 296 -4.30 -23.14 -2.32
C LYS A 296 -5.29 -22.50 -3.28
N ASP A 297 -5.45 -21.18 -3.21
CA ASP A 297 -6.59 -20.51 -3.83
C ASP A 297 -6.20 -19.68 -5.09
N ILE A 298 -4.89 -19.46 -5.35
CA ILE A 298 -4.38 -18.69 -6.51
C ILE A 298 -3.59 -19.61 -7.44
N GLY A 299 -3.68 -19.38 -8.76
CA GLY A 299 -2.98 -20.14 -9.80
C GLY A 299 -2.20 -19.27 -10.78
N GLY A 300 -1.52 -19.92 -11.73
CA GLY A 300 -0.80 -19.29 -12.84
C GLY A 300 0.42 -18.46 -12.44
N ASP A 301 0.90 -17.63 -13.36
CA ASP A 301 2.10 -16.80 -13.18
C ASP A 301 1.91 -15.72 -12.12
N TYR A 302 0.67 -15.26 -11.93
CA TYR A 302 0.31 -14.39 -10.81
C TYR A 302 0.63 -15.04 -9.46
N LYS A 303 0.28 -16.32 -9.25
CA LYS A 303 0.64 -17.06 -8.04
C LYS A 303 2.17 -17.11 -7.86
N ALA A 304 2.89 -17.50 -8.91
CA ALA A 304 4.34 -17.64 -8.87
C ALA A 304 5.01 -16.31 -8.49
N PHE A 305 4.58 -15.21 -9.12
CA PHE A 305 5.09 -13.88 -8.82
C PHE A 305 4.81 -13.44 -7.37
N ILE A 306 3.60 -13.66 -6.88
CA ILE A 306 3.25 -13.33 -5.49
C ILE A 306 4.08 -14.13 -4.50
N LEU A 307 4.28 -15.44 -4.73
CA LEU A 307 5.11 -16.28 -3.87
C LEU A 307 6.59 -15.85 -3.85
N ALA A 308 7.13 -15.43 -5.00
CA ALA A 308 8.48 -14.85 -5.06
C ALA A 308 8.60 -13.61 -4.15
N LEU A 309 7.61 -12.71 -4.16
CA LEU A 309 7.60 -11.54 -3.28
C LEU A 309 7.38 -11.87 -1.80
N LEU A 310 6.73 -12.99 -1.49
CA LEU A 310 6.62 -13.52 -0.13
C LEU A 310 7.92 -14.16 0.36
N GLY A 311 8.90 -14.37 -0.52
CA GLY A 311 10.17 -15.03 -0.21
C GLY A 311 10.01 -16.55 -0.06
N SER A 312 9.04 -17.13 -0.76
CA SER A 312 8.63 -18.54 -0.65
C SER A 312 9.15 -19.44 -1.76
N ASP A 313 10.08 -18.96 -2.59
CA ASP A 313 10.60 -19.76 -3.68
C ASP A 313 11.28 -21.03 -3.14
N GLU A 314 10.82 -22.18 -3.64
CA GLU A 314 11.63 -23.39 -3.61
C GLU A 314 12.95 -23.04 -4.31
N PRO A 315 14.13 -23.39 -3.74
CA PRO A 315 15.38 -23.19 -4.44
C PRO A 315 15.26 -23.90 -5.79
N MET A 316 15.21 -23.13 -6.88
CA MET A 316 15.44 -23.69 -8.19
C MET A 316 16.88 -24.19 -8.15
N ASP A 317 17.03 -25.51 -8.08
CA ASP A 317 18.28 -26.19 -8.37
C ASP A 317 18.75 -25.71 -9.74
N LEU A 318 19.59 -24.68 -9.74
CA LEU A 318 20.50 -24.37 -10.82
C LEU A 318 21.44 -25.58 -10.88
N LYS A 319 21.04 -26.60 -11.64
CA LYS A 319 21.93 -27.71 -11.96
C LYS A 319 23.10 -27.12 -12.75
N ASP A 320 24.28 -27.25 -12.14
CA ASP A 320 25.60 -27.09 -12.76
C ASP A 320 25.72 -27.88 -14.09
#